data_AF-A0A034W1J6-F1
#
_entry.id   AF-A0A034W1J6-F1
#
_cell.length_a   1.000
_cell.length_b   1.000
_cell.length_c   1.000
_cell.angle_alpha   90.00
_cell.angle_beta   90.00
_cell.angle_gamma   90.00
#
_symmetry.space_group_name_H-M   'P 1'
#
loop_
_entity.id
_entity.type
_entity.pdbx_description
1 polymer ?
#
loop_
_entity_poly.entity_id
_entity_poly.type
_entity_poly.pdbx_seq_one_letter_code
_entity_poly.pdbx_strand_id
1 'polypeptide(L)'
;MSLLKNLFQSKAAQPASNENVPREVNMGEEMRRLMHRQDIEAAMESAKPFLLTAALAWPTVWLYRGFEWHTKRGKETLPLYIRKTFFAAKITQLSVLLLGLIYAIGSTQPRRF
;
A
#
# COMPACT_ATOMS: atom_id res chain seq x y z
N MET A 1 -8.94 33.32 53.40
CA MET A 1 -8.15 33.64 52.18
C MET A 1 -8.19 32.48 51.17
N SER A 2 -9.36 32.20 50.56
CA SER A 2 -9.51 31.10 49.58
C SER A 2 -10.13 31.53 48.25
N LEU A 3 -10.39 32.83 48.05
CA LEU A 3 -10.99 33.36 46.83
C LEU A 3 -9.93 33.76 45.78
N LEU A 4 -8.71 34.10 46.21
CA LEU A 4 -7.60 34.45 45.31
C LEU A 4 -6.92 33.22 44.67
N LYS A 5 -7.03 32.03 45.26
CA LYS A 5 -6.49 30.79 44.67
C LYS A 5 -7.29 30.33 43.45
N ASN A 6 -8.62 30.46 43.48
CA ASN A 6 -9.47 30.09 42.34
C ASN A 6 -9.33 31.07 41.17
N LEU A 7 -8.97 32.33 41.44
CA LEU A 7 -8.74 33.34 40.40
C LEU A 7 -7.46 33.07 39.59
N PHE A 8 -6.41 32.55 40.24
CA PHE A 8 -5.20 32.11 39.56
C PHE A 8 -5.36 30.74 38.87
N GLN A 9 -6.23 29.87 39.39
CA GLN A 9 -6.52 28.57 38.78
C GLN A 9 -7.40 28.70 37.52
N SER A 10 -8.24 29.74 37.43
CA SER A 10 -9.01 30.06 36.22
C SER A 10 -8.16 30.64 35.08
N LYS A 11 -6.95 31.14 35.36
CA LYS A 11 -6.01 31.58 34.30
C LYS A 11 -5.21 30.42 33.70
N ALA A 12 -5.31 29.22 34.26
CA ALA A 12 -4.88 27.96 33.63
C ALA A 12 -5.97 27.37 32.71
N ALA A 13 -7.05 28.12 32.44
CA ALA A 13 -7.99 27.81 31.39
C ALA A 13 -7.29 27.96 30.03
N GLN A 14 -7.09 26.81 29.39
CA GLN A 14 -7.08 26.61 27.94
C GLN A 14 -6.18 27.55 27.13
N PRO A 15 -5.07 27.06 26.55
CA PRO A 15 -4.73 27.58 25.24
C PRO A 15 -5.89 27.16 24.33
N ALA A 16 -6.81 28.10 24.07
CA ALA A 16 -7.64 28.07 22.89
C ALA A 16 -6.70 28.06 21.69
N SER A 17 -6.24 26.87 21.28
CA SER A 17 -5.51 26.67 20.04
C SER A 17 -6.51 26.72 18.89
N ASN A 18 -7.15 27.88 18.74
CA ASN A 18 -7.70 28.30 17.47
C ASN A 18 -6.53 28.95 16.71
N GLU A 19 -5.59 28.10 16.33
CA GLU A 19 -4.44 28.49 15.53
C GLU A 19 -4.47 27.56 14.34
N ASN A 20 -4.95 28.10 13.21
CA ASN A 20 -4.60 27.60 11.89
C ASN A 20 -3.09 27.82 11.69
N VAL A 21 -2.27 27.18 12.53
CA VAL A 21 -0.87 26.94 12.18
C VAL A 21 -0.98 25.98 11.00
N PRO A 22 -0.39 26.29 9.83
CA PRO A 22 -0.11 25.25 8.88
C PRO A 22 0.83 24.29 9.60
N ARG A 23 0.29 23.24 10.22
CA ARG A 23 1.08 22.09 10.67
C ARG A 23 1.87 21.73 9.44
N GLU A 24 3.19 21.86 9.53
CA GLU A 24 4.07 21.35 8.51
C GLU A 24 3.70 19.87 8.39
N VAL A 25 2.99 19.52 7.31
CA VAL A 25 2.45 18.17 7.12
C VAL A 25 3.65 17.30 6.82
N ASN A 26 4.26 16.80 7.88
CA ASN A 26 5.35 15.85 7.77
C ASN A 26 4.73 14.51 7.37
N MET A 27 4.67 14.29 6.05
CA MET A 27 4.14 13.08 5.44
C MET A 27 4.76 11.80 6.02
N GLY A 28 6.02 11.87 6.48
CA GLY A 28 6.68 10.73 7.13
C GLY A 28 6.07 10.38 8.48
N GLU A 29 5.78 11.40 9.30
CA GLU A 29 5.13 11.22 10.60
C GLU A 29 3.66 10.79 10.44
N GLU A 30 2.95 11.32 9.45
CA GLU A 30 1.59 10.88 9.12
C GLU A 30 1.55 9.45 8.59
N MET A 31 2.45 9.08 7.66
CA MET A 31 2.57 7.69 7.20
C MET A 31 2.90 6.75 8.36
N ARG A 32 3.81 7.14 9.26
CA ARG A 32 4.14 6.36 10.44
C ARG A 32 2.90 6.14 11.32
N ARG A 33 2.10 7.18 11.55
CA ARG A 33 0.84 7.06 12.30
C ARG A 33 -0.20 6.18 11.60
N LEU A 34 -0.38 6.35 10.29
CA LEU A 34 -1.31 5.54 9.50
C LEU A 34 -0.91 4.07 9.50
N MET A 35 0.39 3.77 9.43
CA MET A 35 0.91 2.40 9.44
C MET A 35 0.66 1.67 10.77
N HIS A 36 0.50 2.40 11.88
CA HIS A 36 0.16 1.81 13.19
C HIS A 36 -1.36 1.65 13.41
N ARG A 37 -2.19 1.95 12.41
CA ARG A 37 -3.64 1.80 12.50
C ARG A 37 -4.02 0.34 12.25
N GLN A 38 -4.86 -0.23 13.12
CA GLN A 38 -5.32 -1.62 13.03
C GLN A 38 -5.92 -1.97 11.65
N ASP A 39 -6.64 -1.04 11.04
CA ASP A 39 -7.22 -1.22 9.70
C ASP A 39 -6.15 -1.43 8.61
N ILE A 40 -5.00 -0.75 8.73
CA ILE A 40 -3.90 -0.85 7.77
C ILE A 40 -3.14 -2.15 7.96
N GLU A 41 -2.95 -2.59 9.21
CA GLU A 41 -2.34 -3.88 9.52
C GLU A 41 -3.20 -5.04 8.98
N ALA A 42 -4.52 -4.96 9.16
CA ALA A 42 -5.47 -5.92 8.60
C ALA A 42 -5.47 -5.94 7.06
N ALA A 43 -5.44 -4.76 6.41
CA ALA A 43 -5.29 -4.66 4.96
C ALA A 43 -3.96 -5.26 4.46
N MET A 44 -2.89 -5.07 5.21
CA MET A 44 -1.56 -5.55 4.83
C MET A 44 -1.45 -7.07 4.96
N GLU A 45 -1.99 -7.65 6.03
CA GLU A 45 -2.09 -9.10 6.18
C GLU A 45 -2.98 -9.72 5.09
N SER A 46 -4.09 -9.08 4.72
CA SER A 46 -4.94 -9.59 3.62
C SER A 46 -4.30 -9.43 2.23
N ALA A 47 -3.44 -8.43 2.03
CA ALA A 47 -2.70 -8.22 0.78
C ALA A 47 -1.45 -9.11 0.64
N LYS A 48 -0.89 -9.61 1.75
CA LYS A 48 0.33 -10.45 1.81
C LYS A 48 0.41 -11.57 0.76
N PRO A 49 -0.62 -12.43 0.55
CA PRO A 49 -0.53 -13.49 -0.46
C PRO A 49 -0.39 -12.93 -1.89
N PHE A 50 -0.98 -11.78 -2.19
CA PHE A 50 -0.88 -11.12 -3.49
C PHE A 50 0.51 -10.51 -3.70
N LEU A 51 1.12 -9.95 -2.65
CA LEU A 51 2.49 -9.45 -2.72
C LEU A 51 3.49 -10.57 -3.03
N LEU A 52 3.35 -11.72 -2.35
CA LEU A 52 4.16 -12.91 -2.63
C LEU A 52 3.93 -13.42 -4.05
N THR A 53 2.66 -13.50 -4.47
CA THR A 53 2.31 -13.93 -5.81
C THR A 53 2.86 -12.99 -6.88
N ALA A 54 2.82 -11.67 -6.65
CA ALA A 54 3.38 -10.67 -7.56
C ALA A 54 4.91 -10.76 -7.64
N ALA A 55 5.59 -11.05 -6.52
CA ALA A 55 7.03 -11.29 -6.51
C ALA A 55 7.42 -12.55 -7.30
N LEU A 56 6.58 -13.59 -7.27
CA LEU A 56 6.80 -14.83 -8.02
C LEU A 56 6.22 -14.79 -9.45
N ALA A 57 5.40 -13.79 -9.79
CA ALA A 57 4.79 -13.68 -11.11
C ALA A 57 5.84 -13.55 -12.22
N TRP A 58 6.89 -12.74 -11.99
CA TRP A 58 7.91 -12.52 -13.01
C TRP A 58 8.70 -13.79 -13.36
N PRO A 59 9.31 -14.57 -12.43
CA PRO A 59 10.05 -15.77 -12.80
C PRO A 59 9.12 -16.83 -13.38
N THR A 60 7.87 -16.90 -12.92
CA THR A 60 6.89 -17.87 -13.43
C THR A 60 6.59 -17.64 -14.91
N VAL A 61 6.33 -16.38 -15.31
CA VAL A 61 6.11 -16.02 -16.71
C VAL A 61 7.36 -16.30 -17.55
N TRP A 62 8.55 -16.00 -17.02
CA TRP A 62 9.81 -16.28 -17.70
C TRP A 62 10.08 -17.77 -17.87
N LEU A 63 9.78 -18.60 -16.87
CA LEU A 63 9.90 -20.06 -16.96
C LEU A 63 8.95 -20.60 -18.03
N TYR A 64 7.68 -20.22 -18.00
CA TYR A 64 6.68 -20.63 -19.00
C TYR A 64 7.10 -20.23 -20.42
N ARG A 65 7.55 -18.98 -20.61
CA ARG A 65 8.04 -18.50 -21.91
C ARG A 65 9.35 -19.16 -22.33
N GLY A 66 10.22 -19.49 -21.38
CA GLY A 66 11.45 -20.26 -21.62
C GLY A 66 11.15 -21.62 -22.24
N PHE A 67 10.16 -22.35 -21.70
CA PHE A 67 9.70 -23.61 -22.29
C PHE A 67 9.07 -23.42 -23.68
N GLU A 68 8.23 -22.39 -23.86
CA GLU A 68 7.58 -22.09 -25.14
C GLU A 68 8.57 -21.68 -26.24
N TRP A 69 9.70 -21.07 -25.87
CA TRP A 69 10.72 -20.64 -26.82
C TRP A 69 11.25 -21.79 -27.68
N HIS A 70 11.38 -23.00 -27.12
CA HIS A 70 11.83 -24.18 -27.86
C HIS A 70 10.99 -24.47 -29.11
N THR A 71 9.69 -24.18 -29.06
CA THR A 71 8.73 -24.39 -30.16
C THR A 71 8.64 -23.20 -31.12
N LYS A 72 9.16 -22.02 -30.72
CA LYS A 72 9.11 -20.77 -31.51
C LYS A 72 10.45 -20.38 -32.12
N ARG A 73 11.54 -21.12 -31.85
CA ARG A 73 12.85 -20.94 -32.51
C ARG A 73 12.68 -21.04 -34.03
N GLY A 74 12.65 -19.89 -34.71
CA GLY A 74 12.48 -19.78 -36.17
C GLY A 74 11.30 -18.92 -36.64
N LYS A 75 10.35 -18.59 -35.77
CA LYS A 75 9.20 -17.72 -36.13
C LYS A 75 9.41 -16.24 -35.76
N GLU A 76 10.16 -15.98 -34.69
CA GLU A 76 10.48 -14.61 -34.28
C GLU A 76 11.91 -14.47 -33.77
N THR A 77 12.42 -13.24 -33.82
CA THR A 77 13.76 -12.92 -33.31
C THR A 77 13.76 -12.90 -31.79
N LEU A 78 14.83 -13.45 -31.21
CA LEU A 78 14.99 -13.56 -29.76
C LEU A 78 14.81 -12.21 -29.02
N PRO A 79 15.35 -11.07 -29.49
CA PRO A 79 15.18 -9.79 -28.80
C PRO A 79 13.72 -9.32 -28.75
N LEU A 80 12.94 -9.58 -29.80
CA LEU A 80 11.53 -9.24 -29.84
C LEU A 80 10.73 -10.11 -28.86
N TYR A 81 11.05 -11.41 -28.79
CA TYR A 81 10.44 -12.35 -27.85
C TYR A 81 10.67 -11.96 -26.40
N ILE A 82 11.91 -11.57 -26.07
CA ILE A 82 12.28 -11.10 -24.74
C ILE A 82 11.49 -9.84 -24.36
N ARG A 83 11.38 -8.85 -25.26
CA ARG A 83 10.61 -7.62 -24.99
C ARG A 83 9.14 -7.93 -24.73
N LYS A 84 8.50 -8.77 -25.56
CA LYS A 84 7.12 -9.21 -25.35
C LYS A 84 6.94 -9.91 -23.99
N THR A 85 7.89 -10.78 -23.64
CA THR A 85 7.88 -11.52 -22.37
C THR A 85 8.04 -10.58 -21.18
N PHE A 86 8.92 -9.58 -21.29
CA PHE A 86 9.10 -8.57 -20.25
C PHE A 86 7.81 -7.79 -19.98
N PHE A 87 7.15 -7.29 -21.03
CA PHE A 87 5.88 -6.57 -20.87
C PHE A 87 4.77 -7.48 -20.32
N ALA A 88 4.68 -8.72 -20.81
CA ALA A 88 3.72 -9.69 -20.30
C ALA A 88 3.91 -9.94 -18.80
N ALA A 89 5.15 -10.17 -18.35
CA ALA A 89 5.47 -10.37 -16.94
C ALA A 89 5.09 -9.14 -16.09
N LYS A 90 5.35 -7.92 -16.58
CA LYS A 90 4.98 -6.69 -15.89
C LYS A 90 3.47 -6.48 -15.80
N ILE A 91 2.73 -6.78 -16.87
CA ILE A 91 1.27 -6.72 -16.86
C ILE A 91 0.72 -7.71 -15.85
N THR A 92 1.18 -8.97 -15.86
CA THR A 92 0.75 -9.98 -14.88
C THR A 92 1.05 -9.55 -13.45
N GLN A 93 2.27 -9.07 -13.19
CA GLN A 93 2.65 -8.56 -11.87
C GLN A 93 1.72 -7.42 -11.42
N LEU A 94 1.43 -6.46 -12.30
CA LEU A 94 0.53 -5.35 -12.02
C LEU A 94 -0.91 -5.82 -11.77
N SER A 95 -1.42 -6.78 -12.55
CA SER A 95 -2.76 -7.34 -12.36
C SER A 95 -2.91 -8.03 -11.00
N VAL A 96 -1.90 -8.80 -10.58
CA VAL A 96 -1.91 -9.45 -9.25
C VAL A 96 -1.91 -8.42 -8.13
N LEU A 97 -1.09 -7.38 -8.23
CA LEU A 97 -1.05 -6.30 -7.25
C LEU A 97 -2.37 -5.53 -7.18
N LEU A 98 -2.95 -5.20 -8.34
CA LEU A 98 -4.24 -4.51 -8.42
C LEU A 98 -5.36 -5.35 -7.80
N LEU A 99 -5.36 -6.66 -8.06
CA LEU A 99 -6.31 -7.60 -7.46
C LEU A 99 -6.15 -7.64 -5.94
N GLY A 100 -4.92 -7.73 -5.45
CA GLY A 100 -4.62 -7.68 -4.02
C GLY A 100 -5.06 -6.37 -3.35
N LEU A 101 -4.89 -5.25 -4.05
CA LEU A 101 -5.34 -3.94 -3.58
C LEU A 101 -6.87 -3.89 -3.47
N ILE A 102 -7.60 -4.31 -4.51
CA ILE A 102 -9.07 -4.37 -4.50
C ILE A 102 -9.56 -5.29 -3.38
N TYR A 103 -8.92 -6.45 -3.21
CA TYR A 103 -9.24 -7.39 -2.14
C TYR A 103 -9.01 -6.80 -0.75
N ALA A 104 -7.88 -6.14 -0.54
CA ALA A 104 -7.54 -5.54 0.75
C ALA A 104 -8.53 -4.41 1.13
N ILE A 105 -8.89 -3.56 0.16
CA ILE A 105 -9.90 -2.49 0.34
C ILE A 105 -11.28 -3.10 0.66
N GLY A 106 -11.69 -4.16 -0.05
CA GLY A 106 -12.96 -4.84 0.21
C GLY A 106 -13.01 -5.52 1.58
N SER A 107 -11.89 -6.07 2.04
CA SER A 107 -11.79 -6.79 3.32
C SER A 107 -11.81 -5.88 4.56
N THR A 108 -11.50 -4.60 4.40
CA THR A 108 -11.38 -3.62 5.50
C THR A 108 -12.62 -2.77 5.73
N GLN A 109 -13.64 -2.87 4.87
CA GLN A 109 -14.94 -2.25 5.12
C GLN A 109 -15.64 -2.94 6.31
N PRO A 110 -15.90 -2.24 7.43
CA PRO A 110 -16.66 -2.82 8.53
C PRO A 110 -18.09 -3.09 8.05
N ARG A 111 -18.58 -4.33 8.24
CA ARG A 111 -19.99 -4.65 8.01
C ARG A 111 -20.85 -3.75 8.91
N ARG A 112 -21.45 -2.71 8.33
CA ARG A 112 -22.52 -1.96 8.98
C ARG A 112 -23.76 -2.88 9.00
N PHE A 113 -24.07 -3.44 10.15
CA PHE A 113 -25.37 -4.02 10.48
C PHE A 113 -26.09 -3.07 11.43
#